data_AF-A0A1B7VAT2-F1
#
_entry.id   AF-A0A1B7VAT2-F1
#
_cell.length_a   1.000
_cell.length_b   1.000
_cell.length_c   1.000
_cell.angle_alpha   90.00
_cell.angle_beta   90.00
_cell.angle_gamma   90.00
#
_symmetry.space_group_name_H-M   'P 1'
#
loop_
_entity.id
_entity.type
_entity.pdbx_description
1 polymer ?
#
loop_
_entity_poly.entity_id
_entity_poly.type
_entity_poly.pdbx_seq_one_letter_code
_entity_poly.pdbx_strand_id
1 'polypeptide(L)' 'MTERLEQVIARLKILPTDKQDAIATLILEELEDDQRWDDSFAHSPDLLAKLSAEAMAEYRAGKTQELDPETL' A
#
# COMPACT_ATOMS: atom_id res chain seq x y z
N MET A 1 12.44 -9.41 18.81
CA MET A 1 11.31 -9.86 17.97
C MET A 1 10.04 -9.64 18.77
N THR A 2 8.90 -9.30 18.14
CA THR A 2 7.63 -9.27 18.89
C THR A 2 7.14 -10.69 19.12
N GLU A 3 6.39 -10.94 20.20
CA GLU A 3 5.85 -12.27 20.51
C GLU A 3 5.05 -12.85 19.35
N ARG A 4 4.26 -12.00 18.66
CA ARG A 4 3.49 -12.40 17.47
C ARG A 4 4.38 -12.88 16.32
N LEU A 5 5.47 -12.17 16.04
CA LEU A 5 6.38 -12.55 14.97
C LEU A 5 7.12 -13.85 15.30
N GLU A 6 7.49 -14.06 16.57
CA GLU A 6 8.07 -15.34 17.02
C GLU A 6 7.10 -16.51 16.82
N GLN A 7 5.83 -16.33 17.18
CA GLN A 7 4.79 -17.35 16.99
C GLN A 7 4.58 -17.70 15.51
N VAL A 8 4.58 -16.70 14.62
CA VAL A 8 4.46 -16.92 13.17
C VAL A 8 5.66 -17.71 12.65
N ILE A 9 6.88 -17.30 12.98
CA ILE A 9 8.11 -17.99 12.55
C ILE A 9 8.14 -19.43 13.07
N ALA A 10 7.74 -19.68 14.31
CA ALA A 10 7.66 -21.03 14.87
C ALA A 10 6.71 -21.93 14.07
N ARG A 11 5.56 -21.39 13.63
CA ARG A 11 4.61 -22.13 12.78
C ARG A 11 5.13 -22.35 11.36
N LEU A 12 5.84 -21.38 10.78
CA LEU A 12 6.41 -21.53 9.43
C LEU A 12 7.45 -22.64 9.39
N LYS A 13 8.32 -22.73 10.40
CA LYS A 13 9.40 -23.72 10.47
C LYS A 13 8.95 -25.19 10.39
N ILE A 14 7.71 -25.49 10.77
CA ILE A 14 7.17 -26.86 10.75
C ILE A 14 6.44 -27.20 9.45
N LEU A 15 6.30 -26.24 8.52
CA LEU A 15 5.64 -26.48 7.24
C LEU A 15 6.58 -27.17 6.23
N PRO A 16 6.04 -27.84 5.20
CA PRO A 16 6.81 -28.24 4.02
C PRO A 16 7.54 -27.04 3.37
N THR A 17 8.73 -27.28 2.81
CA THR A 17 9.60 -26.23 2.25
C THR A 17 8.91 -25.41 1.16
N ASP A 18 8.14 -26.04 0.29
CA ASP A 18 7.36 -25.35 -0.76
C ASP A 18 6.39 -24.31 -0.18
N LYS A 19 5.76 -24.63 0.96
CA LYS A 19 4.88 -23.69 1.66
C LYS A 19 5.64 -22.61 2.40
N GLN A 20 6.80 -22.94 2.97
CA GLN A 20 7.68 -21.94 3.60
C GLN A 20 8.11 -20.89 2.58
N ASP A 21 8.59 -21.35 1.42
CA ASP A 21 9.08 -20.49 0.35
C ASP A 21 7.94 -19.63 -0.22
N ALA A 22 6.77 -20.22 -0.51
CA ALA A 22 5.62 -19.47 -1.01
C ALA A 22 5.19 -18.35 -0.05
N ILE A 23 5.15 -18.62 1.26
CA ILE A 23 4.80 -17.60 2.26
C ILE A 23 5.91 -16.56 2.39
N ALA A 24 7.18 -16.98 2.34
CA ALA A 24 8.32 -16.06 2.40
C ALA A 24 8.31 -15.09 1.22
N THR A 25 8.03 -15.57 0.01
CA THR A 25 7.89 -14.71 -1.18
C THR A 25 6.81 -13.65 -0.97
N LEU A 26 5.61 -14.04 -0.54
CA LEU A 26 4.52 -13.08 -0.30
C LEU A 26 4.88 -12.01 0.73
N ILE A 27 5.55 -12.40 1.83
CA ILE A 27 5.98 -11.45 2.86
C ILE A 27 7.04 -10.50 2.33
N LEU A 28 8.02 -11.00 1.57
CA LEU A 28 9.09 -10.18 1.01
C LEU A 28 8.55 -9.18 -0.02
N GLU A 29 7.65 -9.61 -0.89
CA GLU A 29 6.98 -8.74 -1.87
C GLU A 29 6.22 -7.60 -1.18
N GLU A 30 5.44 -7.91 -0.14
CA GLU A 30 4.70 -6.88 0.63
C GLU A 30 5.65 -5.87 1.28
N LEU A 31 6.75 -6.33 1.89
CA LEU A 31 7.73 -5.44 2.52
C LEU A 31 8.44 -4.54 1.49
N GLU A 32 8.71 -5.06 0.29
CA GLU A 32 9.27 -4.27 -0.81
C GLU A 32 8.25 -3.27 -1.39
N ASP A 33 6.98 -3.64 -1.47
CA ASP A 33 5.91 -2.71 -1.87
C ASP A 33 5.74 -1.59 -0.83
N ASP A 34 5.65 -1.92 0.46
CA ASP A 34 5.57 -0.95 1.55
C ASP A 34 6.73 0.06 1.50
N GLN A 35 7.96 -0.44 1.35
CA GLN A 35 9.14 0.43 1.26
C GLN A 35 9.08 1.34 0.03
N ARG A 36 8.66 0.82 -1.13
CA ARG A 36 8.52 1.62 -2.35
C ARG A 36 7.45 2.70 -2.21
N TRP A 37 6.35 2.41 -1.52
CA TRP A 37 5.31 3.39 -1.23
C TRP A 37 5.81 4.47 -0.27
N ASP A 38 6.44 4.09 0.83
CA ASP A 38 7.00 5.03 1.81
C ASP A 38 7.99 5.99 1.13
N ASP A 39 8.89 5.46 0.32
CA ASP A 39 9.84 6.26 -0.46
C ASP A 39 9.10 7.17 -1.44
N SER A 40 8.16 6.65 -2.22
CA SER A 40 7.41 7.44 -3.21
C SER A 40 6.65 8.59 -2.54
N PHE A 41 6.01 8.33 -1.40
CA PHE A 41 5.24 9.33 -0.67
C PHE A 41 6.12 10.39 -0.05
N ALA A 42 7.27 10.01 0.52
CA ALA A 42 8.22 10.96 1.11
C ALA A 42 8.69 12.04 0.13
N HIS A 43 8.75 11.74 -1.17
CA HIS A 43 9.19 12.65 -2.23
C HIS A 43 8.04 13.39 -2.95
N SER A 44 6.79 13.07 -2.63
CA SER A 44 5.60 13.61 -3.30
C SER A 44 4.80 14.72 -2.59
N PRO A 45 5.13 15.25 -1.37
CA PRO A 45 4.22 16.17 -0.66
C PRO A 45 3.80 17.41 -1.47
N ASP A 46 4.75 18.09 -2.12
CA ASP A 46 4.47 19.29 -2.91
C ASP A 46 3.60 18.99 -4.15
N LEU A 47 3.86 17.85 -4.79
CA LEU A 47 3.07 17.40 -5.94
C LEU A 47 1.64 17.08 -5.53
N LEU A 48 1.45 16.33 -4.44
CA LEU A 48 0.13 16.00 -3.91
C LEU A 48 -0.62 17.25 -3.44
N ALA A 49 0.06 18.22 -2.82
CA ALA A 49 -0.54 19.49 -2.43
C ALA A 49 -1.03 20.28 -3.65
N LYS A 50 -0.24 20.30 -4.73
CA LYS A 50 -0.63 20.93 -6.00
C LYS A 50 -1.85 20.24 -6.62
N LEU A 51 -1.84 18.92 -6.71
CA LEU A 51 -2.98 18.15 -7.25
C LEU A 51 -4.26 18.38 -6.44
N SER A 52 -4.14 18.40 -5.11
CA SER A 52 -5.27 18.72 -4.22
C SER A 52 -5.81 20.14 -4.44
N ALA A 53 -4.93 21.13 -4.58
CA ALA A 53 -5.33 22.51 -4.85
C ALA A 53 -6.03 22.64 -6.22
N GLU A 54 -5.52 21.96 -7.25
CA GLU A 54 -6.12 21.91 -8.58
C GLU A 54 -7.51 21.28 -8.55
N ALA A 55 -7.66 20.10 -7.95
CA ALA A 55 -8.94 19.42 -7.81
C ALA A 55 -9.98 20.29 -7.08
N MET A 56 -9.57 20.97 -6.01
CA MET A 56 -10.45 21.89 -5.28
C MET A 56 -10.83 23.13 -6.09
N ALA A 57 -9.93 23.63 -6.94
CA ALA A 57 -10.22 24.74 -7.84
C ALA A 57 -11.25 24.32 -8.92
N GLU A 58 -11.11 23.12 -9.48
CA GLU A 58 -12.06 22.56 -10.45
C GLU A 58 -13.44 22.33 -9.82
N TYR A 59 -13.49 21.78 -8.61
CA TYR A 59 -14.74 21.61 -7.86
C TYR A 59 -15.46 22.96 -7.67
N ARG A 60 -14.74 23.98 -7.19
CA ARG A 60 -15.28 25.34 -7.00
C ARG A 60 -15.73 26.00 -8.30
N ALA A 61 -15.09 25.65 -9.42
CA ALA A 61 -15.46 26.12 -10.74
C ALA A 61 -16.64 25.34 -11.36
N GLY A 62 -17.21 24.35 -10.65
CA GLY A 62 -18.30 23.51 -11.15
C GLY A 62 -17.88 22.56 -12.28
N LYS A 63 -16.58 22.21 -12.35
CA LYS A 63 -16.02 21.33 -13.39
C LYS A 63 -15.99 19.85 -12.99
N THR A 64 -16.44 19.54 -11.79
CA THR A 64 -16.52 18.17 -11.27
C THR A 64 -17.95 17.65 -11.31
N GLN A 65 -18.11 16.34 -11.37
CA GLN A 65 -19.39 15.66 -11.24
C GLN A 65 -19.38 14.71 -10.05
N GLU A 66 -20.55 14.37 -9.55
CA GLU A 66 -20.69 13.32 -8.54
C GLU A 66 -20.27 11.97 -9.14
N LEU A 67 -19.54 11.18 -8.35
CA LEU A 67 -19.13 9.85 -8.74
C LEU A 67 -20.31 8.89 -8.59
N ASP A 68 -20.72 8.21 -9.67
CA ASP A 68 -21.66 7.09 -9.62
C ASP A 68 -20.88 5.76 -9.64
N PRO A 69 -20.75 5.07 -8.49
CA PRO A 69 -19.94 3.85 -8.39
C PRO A 69 -20.45 2.68 -9.25
N GLU A 70 -21.74 2.68 -9.62
CA GLU A 70 -22.34 1.61 -10.43
C GLU A 70 -21.98 1.74 -11.92
N THR A 71 -21.33 2.84 -12.31
CA THR A 71 -20.93 3.14 -13.69
C THR A 71 -19.41 3.13 -13.92
N LEU A 72 -18.63 2.76 -12.90
CA LEU A 72 -17.17 2.66 -12.94
C LEU A 72 -16.66 1.41 -13.65
#